data_AF-A2D9J8-F1
#
_entry.id   AF-A2D9J8-F1
#
_cell.length_a   1.000
_cell.length_b   1.000
_cell.length_c   1.000
_cell.angle_alpha   90.00
_cell.angle_beta   90.00
_cell.angle_gamma   90.00
#
_symmetry.space_group_name_H-M   'P 1'
#
loop_
_entity.id
_entity.type
_entity.pdbx_description
1 polymer ?
#
loop_
_entity_poly.entity_id
_entity_poly.type
_entity_poly.pdbx_seq_one_letter_code
_entity_poly.pdbx_strand_id
1 'polypeptide(L)'
;MFFLFLIASREYDFSFYHRNLRSWQLEDSRVLVLHEAQPYCSRNPCPRVLLSPKVYAFIKSGSKQIDFNASSGKIKLADGRTAYVGNDQYLRIVGKDVSTTEVYKLNDNIYR
;
A
#
# COMPACT_ATOMS: atom_id res chain seq x y z
N MET A 1 42.91 24.62 2.72
CA MET A 1 41.72 25.12 3.43
C MET A 1 40.54 24.25 3.01
N PHE A 2 40.20 23.24 3.82
CA PHE A 2 39.13 22.29 3.54
C PHE A 2 37.79 22.90 4.00
N PHE A 3 36.93 23.27 3.05
CA PHE A 3 35.54 23.62 3.37
C PHE A 3 34.74 22.34 3.59
N LEU A 4 34.47 22.03 4.87
CA LEU A 4 33.46 21.05 5.25
C LEU A 4 32.09 21.65 4.95
N PHE A 5 31.47 21.23 3.85
CA PHE A 5 30.04 21.45 3.62
C PHE A 5 29.27 20.66 4.67
N LEU A 6 28.84 21.33 5.73
CA LEU A 6 27.77 20.85 6.61
C LEU A 6 26.50 20.82 5.75
N ILE A 7 26.20 19.67 5.16
CA ILE A 7 24.88 19.41 4.58
C ILE A 7 23.94 19.30 5.78
N ALA A 8 23.31 20.42 6.15
CA ALA A 8 22.18 20.39 7.05
C ALA A 8 21.06 19.58 6.38
N SER A 9 20.85 18.34 6.82
CA SER A 9 19.66 17.58 6.48
C SER A 9 18.48 18.36 7.05
N ARG A 10 17.73 19.06 6.20
CA ARG A 10 16.43 19.59 6.60
C ARG A 10 15.55 18.39 6.94
N GLU A 11 15.34 18.16 8.23
CA GLU A 11 14.29 17.26 8.69
C GLU A 11 12.95 17.90 8.31
N TYR A 12 12.23 17.25 7.39
CA TYR A 12 10.89 17.64 7.03
C TYR A 12 9.91 16.90 7.94
N ASP A 13 8.98 17.62 8.53
CA ASP A 13 7.92 17.05 9.36
C ASP A 13 6.81 16.50 8.44
N PHE A 14 6.80 15.17 8.28
CA PHE A 14 5.84 14.46 7.44
C PHE A 14 4.67 13.93 8.27
N SER A 15 3.50 13.98 7.67
CA SER A 15 2.30 13.30 8.14
C SER A 15 1.65 12.58 6.98
N PHE A 16 0.77 11.63 7.27
CA PHE A 16 0.09 10.81 6.26
C PHE A 16 -1.41 11.00 6.34
N TYR A 17 -2.03 11.25 5.18
CA TYR A 17 -3.46 11.09 5.01
C TYR A 17 -3.72 9.66 4.54
N HIS A 18 -4.55 8.94 5.29
CA HIS A 18 -4.83 7.53 5.06
C HIS A 18 -6.21 7.37 4.42
N ARG A 19 -6.26 6.63 3.32
CA ARG A 19 -7.50 6.38 2.56
C ARG A 19 -7.60 4.90 2.19
N ASN A 20 -8.72 4.29 2.55
CA ASN A 20 -9.09 3.00 1.99
C ASN A 20 -9.56 3.21 0.55
N LEU A 21 -8.82 2.67 -0.43
CA LEU A 21 -9.19 2.73 -1.83
C LEU A 21 -10.27 1.68 -2.14
N ARG A 22 -10.08 0.45 -1.64
CA ARG A 22 -11.01 -0.65 -1.89
C ARG A 22 -10.90 -1.72 -0.81
N SER A 23 -11.93 -2.55 -0.68
CA SER A 23 -11.93 -3.69 0.22
C SER A 23 -12.68 -4.86 -0.39
N TRP A 24 -12.25 -6.08 -0.05
CA TRP A 24 -12.86 -7.33 -0.47
C TRP A 24 -13.02 -8.25 0.73
N GLN A 25 -14.18 -8.88 0.84
CA GLN A 25 -14.41 -9.91 1.85
C GLN A 25 -13.70 -11.20 1.45
N LEU A 26 -13.00 -11.82 2.40
CA LEU A 26 -12.38 -13.12 2.24
C LEU A 26 -13.36 -14.24 2.64
N GLU A 27 -13.17 -15.44 2.12
CA GLU A 27 -14.01 -16.61 2.47
C GLU A 27 -13.98 -16.92 3.97
N ASP A 28 -12.90 -16.56 4.67
CA ASP A 28 -12.72 -16.78 6.12
C ASP A 28 -13.16 -15.59 7.00
N SER A 29 -14.03 -14.72 6.47
CA SER A 29 -14.59 -13.55 7.17
C SER A 29 -13.58 -12.44 7.52
N ARG A 30 -12.34 -12.52 7.06
CA ARG A 30 -11.38 -11.40 7.09
C ARG A 30 -11.62 -10.46 5.91
N VAL A 31 -10.96 -9.30 5.91
CA VAL A 31 -11.08 -8.31 4.84
C VAL A 31 -9.73 -8.01 4.22
N LEU A 32 -9.58 -8.21 2.91
CA LEU A 32 -8.46 -7.66 2.15
C LEU A 32 -8.74 -6.17 1.87
N VAL A 33 -7.80 -5.30 2.20
CA VAL A 33 -7.91 -3.86 2.04
C VAL A 33 -6.78 -3.37 1.13
N LEU A 34 -7.15 -2.62 0.10
CA LEU A 34 -6.23 -1.78 -0.66
C LEU A 34 -6.26 -0.38 -0.06
N HIS A 35 -5.10 0.10 0.35
CA HIS A 35 -4.95 1.34 1.10
C HIS A 35 -3.94 2.26 0.42
N GLU A 36 -4.24 3.55 0.44
CA GLU A 36 -3.35 4.61 0.01
C GLU A 36 -3.03 5.50 1.20
N ALA A 37 -1.76 5.78 1.39
CA ALA A 37 -1.27 6.76 2.32
C ALA A 37 -0.55 7.84 1.54
N GLN A 38 -1.14 9.03 1.56
CA GLN A 38 -0.64 10.21 0.91
C GLN A 38 0.21 10.99 1.91
N PRO A 39 1.54 11.03 1.74
CA PRO A 39 2.37 11.92 2.54
C PRO A 39 2.02 13.38 2.22
N TYR A 40 2.00 14.18 3.27
CA TYR A 40 1.91 15.63 3.21
C TYR A 40 2.82 16.22 4.29
N CYS A 41 3.16 17.50 4.14
CA CYS A 41 3.96 18.18 5.13
C CYS A 41 3.09 18.92 6.10
N SER A 42 3.24 18.59 7.37
CA SER A 42 2.53 19.24 8.47
C SER A 42 3.00 20.68 8.63
N ARG A 43 4.27 20.97 8.27
CA ARG A 43 4.88 22.30 8.32
C ARG A 43 5.80 22.53 7.13
N ASN A 44 5.68 23.72 6.52
CA ASN A 44 6.46 24.18 5.36
C ASN A 44 6.29 23.34 4.07
N PRO A 45 6.51 23.92 2.88
CA PRO A 45 6.45 23.16 1.64
C PRO A 45 7.63 22.18 1.53
N CYS A 46 7.33 20.93 1.16
CA CYS A 46 8.33 19.90 0.94
C CYS A 46 8.62 19.64 -0.54
N PRO A 47 9.78 19.06 -0.85
CA PRO A 47 10.07 18.56 -2.19
C PRO A 47 8.96 17.62 -2.67
N ARG A 48 8.40 17.87 -3.87
CA ARG A 48 7.33 17.04 -4.45
C ARG A 48 7.70 15.56 -4.55
N VAL A 49 8.99 15.25 -4.70
CA VAL A 49 9.50 13.87 -4.74
C VAL A 49 9.16 13.08 -3.48
N LEU A 50 9.08 13.75 -2.32
CA LEU A 50 8.75 13.15 -1.03
C LEU A 50 7.23 13.04 -0.78
N LEU A 51 6.42 13.58 -1.70
CA LEU A 51 4.96 13.62 -1.60
C LEU A 51 4.27 12.57 -2.48
N SER A 52 4.99 11.52 -2.89
CA SER A 52 4.41 10.46 -3.71
C SER A 52 3.51 9.54 -2.86
N PRO A 53 2.24 9.31 -3.24
CA PRO A 53 1.36 8.40 -2.52
C PRO A 53 1.93 6.98 -2.49
N LYS A 54 1.72 6.32 -1.36
CA LYS A 54 2.11 4.93 -1.13
C LYS A 54 0.85 4.06 -1.08
N VAL A 55 0.76 3.10 -1.98
CA VAL A 55 -0.34 2.16 -2.14
C VAL A 55 0.14 0.78 -1.71
N TYR A 56 -0.57 0.19 -0.75
CA TYR A 56 -0.28 -1.13 -0.19
C TYR A 56 -1.56 -1.91 0.09
N ALA A 57 -1.42 -3.22 0.28
CA ALA A 57 -2.50 -4.12 0.59
C ALA A 57 -2.25 -4.85 1.91
N PHE A 58 -3.30 -5.02 2.71
CA PHE A 58 -3.23 -5.78 3.96
C PHE A 58 -4.54 -6.53 4.22
N ILE A 59 -4.46 -7.60 5.00
CA ILE A 59 -5.61 -8.32 5.52
C ILE A 59 -5.93 -7.81 6.92
N LYS A 60 -7.14 -7.33 7.11
CA LYS A 60 -7.70 -6.97 8.41
C LYS A 60 -8.37 -8.19 9.05
N SER A 61 -7.92 -8.55 10.24
CA SER A 61 -8.45 -9.65 11.05
C SER A 61 -8.73 -9.13 12.46
N GLY A 62 -9.95 -8.67 12.69
CA GLY A 62 -10.30 -7.94 13.92
C GLY A 62 -9.51 -6.63 14.03
N SER A 63 -8.75 -6.47 15.12
CA SER A 63 -7.86 -5.33 15.35
C SER A 63 -6.49 -5.45 14.67
N LYS A 64 -6.14 -6.63 14.15
CA LYS A 64 -4.83 -6.88 13.52
C LYS A 64 -4.85 -6.54 12.03
N GLN A 65 -3.74 -5.99 11.56
CA GLN A 65 -3.44 -5.82 10.15
C GLN A 65 -2.25 -6.72 9.80
N ILE A 66 -2.38 -7.47 8.71
CA ILE A 66 -1.36 -8.41 8.23
C ILE A 66 -1.01 -8.01 6.81
N ASP A 67 0.27 -7.75 6.54
CA ASP A 67 0.73 -7.38 5.21
C ASP A 67 0.32 -8.42 4.15
N PHE A 68 -0.23 -7.93 3.03
CA PHE A 68 -0.56 -8.77 1.89
C PHE A 68 0.40 -8.45 0.74
N ASN A 69 1.38 -9.31 0.55
CA ASN A 69 2.48 -9.13 -0.40
C ASN A 69 2.74 -10.45 -1.16
N ALA A 70 3.78 -10.47 -2.00
CA ALA A 70 4.06 -11.63 -2.86
C ALA A 70 4.31 -12.94 -2.07
N SER A 71 4.77 -12.86 -0.82
CA SER A 71 4.97 -14.03 0.05
C SER A 71 3.68 -14.54 0.70
N SER A 72 2.61 -13.75 0.70
CA SER A 72 1.32 -14.14 1.29
C SER A 72 0.60 -15.23 0.50
N GLY A 73 1.05 -15.52 -0.73
CA GLY A 73 0.41 -16.49 -1.62
C GLY A 73 -0.92 -16.00 -2.20
N LYS A 74 -1.75 -16.96 -2.61
CA LYS A 74 -3.09 -16.68 -3.17
C LYS A 74 -4.15 -16.89 -2.09
N ILE A 75 -5.14 -16.00 -2.04
CA ILE A 75 -6.28 -16.10 -1.13
C ILE A 75 -7.59 -16.06 -1.89
N LYS A 76 -8.62 -16.70 -1.35
CA LYS A 76 -9.95 -16.70 -1.93
C LYS A 76 -10.82 -15.60 -1.34
N LEU A 77 -11.55 -14.92 -2.21
CA LEU A 77 -12.55 -13.92 -1.86
C LEU A 77 -13.90 -14.59 -1.68
N ALA A 78 -14.76 -14.02 -0.84
CA ALA A 78 -16.11 -14.54 -0.57
C ALA A 78 -17.02 -14.57 -1.81
N ASP A 79 -16.70 -13.79 -2.84
CA ASP A 79 -17.38 -13.78 -4.14
C ASP A 79 -16.85 -14.85 -5.11
N GLY A 80 -15.97 -15.74 -4.65
CA GLY A 80 -15.38 -16.84 -5.42
C GLY A 80 -14.16 -16.45 -6.27
N ARG A 81 -13.77 -15.17 -6.29
CA ARG A 81 -12.55 -14.72 -6.97
C ARG A 81 -11.29 -15.04 -6.17
N THR A 82 -10.13 -14.91 -6.80
CA THR A 82 -8.83 -15.11 -6.15
C THR A 82 -8.03 -13.82 -6.13
N ALA A 83 -7.47 -13.47 -4.97
CA ALA A 83 -6.55 -12.34 -4.83
C ALA A 83 -5.11 -12.81 -4.60
N TYR A 84 -4.15 -12.13 -5.22
CA TYR A 84 -2.72 -12.34 -4.96
C TYR A 84 -1.88 -11.13 -5.35
N VAL A 85 -0.69 -11.01 -4.77
CA VAL A 85 0.31 -10.03 -5.18
C VAL A 85 1.42 -10.73 -5.95
N GLY A 86 1.75 -10.22 -7.12
CA GLY A 86 2.88 -10.73 -7.92
C GLY A 86 4.22 -10.17 -7.43
N ASN A 87 5.32 -10.82 -7.82
CA ASN A 87 6.69 -10.31 -7.59
C ASN A 87 6.94 -8.96 -8.27
N ASP A 88 6.07 -8.58 -9.21
CA ASP A 88 6.06 -7.29 -9.90
C ASP A 88 5.32 -6.19 -9.12
N GLN A 89 4.94 -6.46 -7.87
CA GLN A 89 4.25 -5.52 -6.97
C GLN A 89 2.86 -5.12 -7.46
N TYR A 90 2.17 -5.98 -8.21
CA TYR A 90 0.76 -5.76 -8.54
C TYR A 90 -0.14 -6.68 -7.74
N LEU A 91 -1.12 -6.09 -7.04
CA LEU A 91 -2.29 -6.78 -6.50
C LEU A 91 -3.22 -7.12 -7.67
N ARG A 92 -3.59 -8.38 -7.77
CA ARG A 92 -4.52 -8.89 -8.78
C ARG A 92 -5.71 -9.54 -8.10
N ILE A 93 -6.90 -9.12 -8.51
CA ILE A 93 -8.18 -9.75 -8.15
C ILE A 93 -8.68 -10.44 -9.40
N VAL A 94 -8.47 -11.75 -9.48
CA VAL A 94 -8.76 -12.54 -10.69
C VAL A 94 -10.18 -13.09 -10.63
N GLY A 95 -10.99 -12.66 -11.59
CA GLY A 95 -12.33 -13.17 -11.83
C GLY A 95 -12.35 -14.37 -12.79
N LYS A 96 -13.56 -14.79 -13.18
CA LYS A 96 -13.75 -15.90 -14.12
C LYS A 96 -13.22 -15.57 -15.53
N ASP A 97 -13.20 -14.28 -15.86
CA ASP A 97 -12.75 -13.74 -17.14
C ASP A 97 -11.91 -12.47 -16.94
N VAL A 98 -11.32 -11.97 -18.03
CA VAL A 98 -10.48 -10.77 -18.01
C VAL A 98 -11.27 -9.53 -17.62
N SER A 99 -12.56 -9.44 -17.99
CA SER A 99 -13.40 -8.28 -17.70
C SER A 99 -13.69 -8.08 -16.21
N THR A 100 -13.61 -9.18 -15.45
CA THR A 100 -13.81 -9.22 -14.00
C THR A 100 -12.49 -9.22 -13.22
N THR A 101 -11.35 -9.11 -13.93
CA THR A 101 -10.03 -9.02 -13.34
C THR A 101 -9.64 -7.58 -13.04
N GLU A 102 -9.25 -7.31 -11.81
CA GLU A 102 -8.78 -6.00 -11.36
C GLU A 102 -7.28 -6.06 -11.05
N VAL A 103 -6.55 -5.00 -11.40
CA VAL A 103 -5.09 -4.93 -11.21
C VAL A 103 -4.72 -3.59 -10.61
N TYR A 104 -3.97 -3.61 -9.50
CA TYR A 104 -3.55 -2.42 -8.78
C TYR A 104 -2.05 -2.45 -8.55
N LYS A 105 -1.35 -1.37 -8.92
CA LYS A 105 0.07 -1.22 -8.64
C LYS A 105 0.27 -0.88 -7.17
N LEU A 106 1.13 -1.63 -6.49
CA LEU A 106 1.62 -1.35 -5.15
C LEU A 106 3.00 -0.69 -5.27
N ASN A 107 3.36 0.20 -4.35
CA ASN A 107 4.62 0.93 -4.46
C ASN A 107 5.35 1.19 -3.12
N ASP A 108 4.81 0.78 -1.96
CA ASP A 108 5.61 0.56 -0.75
C ASP A 108 4.77 0.03 0.40
N ASN A 109 5.37 -0.69 1.37
CA ASN A 109 4.73 -0.96 2.66
C ASN A 109 5.25 0.04 3.69
N ILE A 110 4.37 0.80 4.34
CA ILE A 110 4.77 1.91 5.25
C ILE A 110 5.28 1.39 6.60
N TYR A 111 5.08 0.11 6.89
CA TYR A 111 5.55 -0.54 8.11
C TYR A 111 6.92 -1.21 7.89
N ARG A 112 7.97 -0.40 7.69
CA ARG A 112 9.37 -0.84 7.86
C ARG A 112 10.15 0.20 8.64
#